data_AF-A0A4Y6KZS0-F1
#
_entry.id   AF-A0A4Y6KZS0-F1
#
_cell.length_a   1.000
_cell.length_b   1.000
_cell.length_c   1.000
_cell.angle_alpha   90.00
_cell.angle_beta   90.00
_cell.angle_gamma   90.00
#
_symmetry.space_group_name_H-M   'P 1'
#
loop_
_entity.id
_entity.type
_entity.pdbx_description
1 polymer ?
#
loop_
_entity_poly.entity_id
_entity_poly.type
_entity_poly.pdbx_seq_one_letter_code
_entity_poly.pdbx_strand_id
1 'polypeptide(L)'
;MLAASTAAMILGAALPGTASAAACSVSDVQVTSVGQFSSTSADATMTTYNIAPMDAAACAGGYDGNDMPKPSINLGYAGDGLLNGALQTRTGEDLFPGGAFITDEYPTSDLRGDGTADDPGWVMLGRIDLNRDGTGTFVPEAVGGDTSIVLASFFTVTSNGDGTGTWAFTPDAAVASRTEALFGKNYFDQFALVFKQAREFAAYDFTAAQFGVAHPSVDVPIFHFGGTFDISKTLGRGLSHVSLWARDPASLNTVPEPGVLGLLGLAALGLAGVRRRFASR
;
A
#
# COMPACT_ATOMS: atom_id res chain seq x y z
N MET A 1 -56.43 -26.17 -45.93
CA MET A 1 -56.07 -25.02 -45.07
C MET A 1 -56.40 -25.38 -43.63
N LEU A 2 -55.40 -25.73 -42.83
CA LEU A 2 -55.43 -25.68 -41.36
C LEU A 2 -53.98 -25.89 -40.91
N ALA A 3 -53.30 -24.78 -40.62
CA ALA A 3 -51.92 -24.75 -40.18
C ALA A 3 -51.84 -24.98 -38.67
N ALA A 4 -50.97 -25.90 -38.25
CA ALA A 4 -50.59 -26.10 -36.87
C ALA A 4 -49.70 -24.92 -36.41
N SER A 5 -50.03 -24.28 -35.30
CA SER A 5 -49.16 -23.33 -34.61
C SER A 5 -48.59 -23.98 -33.36
N THR A 6 -47.32 -24.36 -33.44
CA THR A 6 -46.50 -24.77 -32.31
C THR A 6 -45.85 -23.52 -31.74
N ALA A 7 -46.25 -23.08 -30.55
CA ALA A 7 -45.59 -21.98 -29.84
C ALA A 7 -44.39 -22.53 -29.05
N ALA A 8 -43.19 -22.24 -29.50
CA ALA A 8 -41.96 -22.52 -28.76
C ALA A 8 -41.68 -21.36 -27.78
N MET A 9 -41.74 -21.64 -26.47
CA MET A 9 -41.20 -20.76 -25.44
C MET A 9 -39.66 -20.79 -25.52
N ILE A 10 -39.06 -19.68 -25.93
CA ILE A 10 -37.62 -19.47 -25.80
C ILE A 10 -37.37 -18.93 -24.40
N LEU A 11 -36.87 -19.79 -23.52
CA LEU A 11 -36.36 -19.42 -22.21
C LEU A 11 -35.03 -18.66 -22.42
N GLY A 12 -35.06 -17.33 -22.30
CA GLY A 12 -33.85 -16.50 -22.33
C GLY A 12 -32.99 -16.79 -21.11
N ALA A 13 -31.86 -17.48 -21.31
CA ALA A 13 -30.84 -17.62 -20.28
C ALA A 13 -30.22 -16.25 -20.01
N ALA A 14 -30.46 -15.70 -18.82
CA ALA A 14 -29.70 -14.57 -18.33
C ALA A 14 -28.26 -15.05 -18.08
N LEU A 15 -27.33 -14.58 -18.92
CA LEU A 15 -25.89 -14.71 -18.63
C LEU A 15 -25.62 -13.94 -17.32
N PRO A 16 -24.91 -14.52 -16.35
CA PRO A 16 -24.42 -13.75 -15.22
C PRO A 16 -23.48 -12.67 -15.76
N GLY A 17 -23.91 -11.42 -15.68
CA GLY A 17 -23.03 -10.29 -15.95
C GLY A 17 -21.87 -10.35 -14.97
N THR A 18 -20.65 -10.40 -15.48
CA THR A 18 -19.46 -10.05 -14.70
C THR A 18 -19.65 -8.60 -14.29
N ALA A 19 -20.03 -8.37 -13.03
CA ALA A 19 -19.89 -7.04 -12.44
C ALA A 19 -18.41 -6.70 -12.55
N SER A 20 -18.07 -5.75 -13.43
CA SER A 20 -16.75 -5.13 -13.43
C SER A 20 -16.67 -4.31 -12.16
N ALA A 21 -15.65 -4.54 -11.34
CA ALA A 21 -15.33 -3.66 -10.23
C ALA A 21 -15.31 -2.19 -10.69
N ALA A 22 -15.79 -1.31 -9.80
CA ALA A 22 -15.78 0.12 -10.05
C ALA A 22 -14.34 0.65 -9.95
N ALA A 23 -14.08 1.77 -10.62
CA ALA A 23 -12.82 2.50 -10.42
C ALA A 23 -12.64 2.84 -8.92
N CYS A 24 -11.42 2.67 -8.43
CA CYS A 24 -11.11 2.96 -7.03
C CYS A 24 -11.25 4.46 -6.69
N SER A 25 -11.43 4.76 -5.41
CA SER A 25 -11.33 6.13 -4.87
C SER A 25 -10.20 6.21 -3.87
N VAL A 26 -9.39 7.27 -3.91
CA VAL A 26 -8.32 7.50 -2.92
C VAL A 26 -8.83 7.55 -1.47
N SER A 27 -10.10 7.91 -1.28
CA SER A 27 -10.76 7.92 0.02
C SER A 27 -11.17 6.54 0.55
N ASP A 28 -11.09 5.49 -0.29
CA ASP A 28 -11.44 4.13 0.12
C ASP A 28 -10.46 3.63 1.20
N VAL A 29 -9.22 4.10 1.22
CA VAL A 29 -8.20 3.68 2.18
C VAL A 29 -7.54 4.93 2.75
N GLN A 30 -7.55 5.03 4.08
CA GLN A 30 -7.11 6.23 4.77
C GLN A 30 -6.14 5.90 5.89
N VAL A 31 -5.17 6.79 6.12
CA VAL A 31 -4.39 6.82 7.37
C VAL A 31 -5.16 7.64 8.40
N THR A 32 -5.37 7.06 9.57
CA THR A 32 -6.08 7.71 10.69
C THR A 32 -5.20 7.83 11.93
N SER A 33 -4.03 7.19 11.93
CA SER A 33 -3.06 7.28 13.01
C SER A 33 -1.63 7.16 12.49
N VAL A 34 -0.73 7.91 13.11
CA VAL A 34 0.70 7.86 12.85
C VAL A 34 1.42 7.59 14.17
N GLY A 35 2.34 6.64 14.17
CA GLY A 35 3.24 6.37 15.28
C GLY A 35 4.68 6.73 14.93
N GLN A 36 5.46 7.08 15.94
CA GLN A 36 6.89 7.29 15.79
C GLN A 36 7.62 6.73 17.02
N PHE A 37 8.74 6.04 16.77
CA PHE A 37 9.65 5.62 17.83
C PHE A 37 10.47 6.79 18.37
N SER A 38 10.88 6.72 19.63
CA SER A 38 11.77 7.71 20.25
C SER A 38 13.21 7.70 19.70
N SER A 39 13.61 6.60 19.05
CA SER A 39 14.94 6.38 18.45
C SER A 39 14.88 5.21 17.46
N THR A 40 16.01 4.89 16.82
CA THR A 40 16.19 3.74 15.91
C THR A 40 16.72 2.48 16.61
N SER A 41 16.70 2.46 17.94
CA SER A 41 17.22 1.37 18.76
C SER A 41 16.11 0.40 19.19
N ALA A 42 16.47 -0.85 19.47
CA ALA A 42 15.50 -1.90 19.82
C ALA A 42 14.71 -1.63 21.13
N ASP A 43 15.21 -0.75 21.98
CA ASP A 43 14.58 -0.30 23.23
C ASP A 43 13.70 0.96 23.05
N ALA A 44 13.54 1.45 21.81
CA ALA A 44 12.73 2.61 21.53
C ALA A 44 11.26 2.42 21.93
N THR A 45 10.67 3.47 22.48
CA THR A 45 9.25 3.51 22.81
C THR A 45 8.47 4.17 21.68
N MET A 46 7.36 3.55 21.25
CA MET A 46 6.47 4.14 20.24
C MET A 46 5.46 5.08 20.89
N THR A 47 5.31 6.28 20.32
CA THR A 47 4.16 7.16 20.61
C THR A 47 3.25 7.18 19.39
N THR A 48 1.95 6.96 19.59
CA THR A 48 0.94 6.96 18.53
C THR A 48 0.03 8.17 18.65
N TYR A 49 -0.24 8.82 17.52
CA TYR A 49 -1.08 9.99 17.39
C TYR A 49 -2.23 9.68 16.45
N ASN A 50 -3.47 9.93 16.90
CA ASN A 50 -4.62 9.95 15.99
C ASN A 50 -4.59 11.25 15.19
N ILE A 51 -4.77 11.15 13.88
CA ILE A 51 -4.79 12.28 12.96
C ILE A 51 -6.16 12.41 12.30
N ALA A 52 -6.41 13.54 11.65
CA ALA A 52 -7.53 13.61 10.72
C ALA A 52 -7.32 12.58 9.60
N PRO A 53 -8.37 11.88 9.13
CA PRO A 53 -8.24 10.90 8.06
C PRO A 53 -7.54 11.52 6.85
N MET A 54 -6.54 10.81 6.35
CA MET A 54 -5.76 11.19 5.19
C MET A 54 -5.92 10.12 4.12
N ASP A 55 -6.46 10.52 2.97
CA ASP A 55 -6.67 9.65 1.82
C ASP A 55 -5.34 9.13 1.25
N ALA A 56 -5.41 8.03 0.50
CA ALA A 56 -4.29 7.60 -0.34
C ALA A 56 -3.84 8.73 -1.29
N ALA A 57 -2.56 8.78 -1.62
CA ALA A 57 -2.04 9.73 -2.62
C ALA A 57 -2.59 9.42 -4.01
N ALA A 58 -2.66 8.13 -4.32
CA ALA A 58 -3.19 7.61 -5.57
C ALA A 58 -3.85 6.25 -5.34
N CYS A 59 -4.68 5.84 -6.29
CA CYS A 59 -5.19 4.48 -6.33
C CYS A 59 -5.24 3.99 -7.78
N ALA A 60 -5.08 2.68 -7.94
CA ALA A 60 -5.23 1.99 -9.22
C ALA A 60 -5.96 0.68 -8.96
N GLY A 61 -7.16 0.51 -9.48
CA GLY A 61 -7.97 -0.62 -9.07
C GLY A 61 -9.27 -0.79 -9.81
N GLY A 62 -9.97 -1.85 -9.42
CA GLY A 62 -11.09 -2.39 -10.15
C GLY A 62 -10.65 -3.28 -11.33
N TYR A 63 -9.42 -3.79 -11.26
CA TYR A 63 -8.88 -4.70 -12.26
C TYR A 63 -9.43 -6.11 -12.05
N ASP A 64 -9.92 -6.76 -13.12
CA ASP A 64 -10.09 -8.21 -13.12
C ASP A 64 -8.73 -8.90 -13.28
N GLY A 65 -8.57 -10.02 -12.59
CA GLY A 65 -7.39 -10.85 -12.55
C GLY A 65 -6.78 -10.98 -11.15
N ASN A 66 -5.61 -11.62 -11.12
CA ASN A 66 -4.84 -11.75 -9.89
C ASN A 66 -3.89 -10.57 -9.77
N ASP A 67 -3.61 -10.14 -8.55
CA ASP A 67 -2.56 -9.18 -8.20
C ASP A 67 -1.17 -9.84 -8.31
N MET A 68 -0.90 -10.42 -9.48
CA MET A 68 0.24 -11.28 -9.78
C MET A 68 0.84 -10.89 -11.15
N PRO A 69 2.15 -11.08 -11.37
CA PRO A 69 3.05 -11.91 -10.56
C PRO A 69 3.57 -11.21 -9.30
N LYS A 70 3.92 -12.01 -8.29
CA LYS A 70 4.77 -11.53 -7.20
C LYS A 70 6.22 -11.39 -7.67
N PRO A 71 7.04 -10.52 -7.05
CA PRO A 71 8.46 -10.42 -7.38
C PRO A 71 9.19 -11.74 -7.08
N SER A 72 10.19 -12.06 -7.90
CA SER A 72 11.05 -13.22 -7.73
C SER A 72 12.35 -12.85 -7.01
N ILE A 73 12.98 -11.75 -7.39
CA ILE A 73 14.20 -11.23 -6.74
C ILE A 73 13.81 -10.26 -5.62
N ASN A 74 12.75 -9.49 -5.84
CA ASN A 74 12.16 -8.57 -4.89
C ASN A 74 13.13 -7.44 -4.45
N LEU A 75 13.83 -6.87 -5.43
CA LEU A 75 14.74 -5.72 -5.25
C LEU A 75 14.26 -4.47 -6.02
N GLY A 76 13.01 -4.45 -6.48
CA GLY A 76 12.44 -3.30 -7.18
C GLY A 76 12.80 -3.16 -8.65
N TYR A 77 13.43 -4.18 -9.25
CA TYR A 77 13.85 -4.15 -10.65
C TYR A 77 12.66 -4.11 -11.62
N ALA A 78 12.86 -3.42 -12.74
CA ALA A 78 11.89 -3.35 -13.83
C ALA A 78 11.45 -4.77 -14.27
N GLY A 79 10.13 -4.98 -14.34
CA GLY A 79 9.52 -6.25 -14.72
C GLY A 79 9.55 -7.34 -13.64
N ASP A 80 10.09 -7.11 -12.45
CA ASP A 80 10.09 -8.09 -11.35
C ASP A 80 8.87 -7.94 -10.43
N GLY A 81 7.74 -8.49 -10.87
CA GLY A 81 6.47 -8.41 -10.16
C GLY A 81 5.52 -7.34 -10.70
N LEU A 82 4.25 -7.44 -10.33
CA LEU A 82 3.17 -6.67 -10.94
C LEU A 82 3.37 -5.14 -10.80
N LEU A 83 3.72 -4.65 -9.60
CA LEU A 83 3.93 -3.23 -9.36
C LEU A 83 5.22 -2.71 -10.02
N ASN A 84 6.14 -3.60 -10.42
CA ASN A 84 7.32 -3.24 -11.20
C ASN A 84 7.09 -3.34 -12.72
N GLY A 85 5.84 -3.46 -13.18
CA GLY A 85 5.49 -3.45 -14.61
C GLY A 85 5.56 -4.81 -15.30
N ALA A 86 5.55 -5.92 -14.53
CA ALA A 86 5.34 -7.24 -15.13
C ALA A 86 3.90 -7.40 -15.64
N LEU A 87 3.73 -8.11 -16.76
CA LEU A 87 2.40 -8.46 -17.28
C LEU A 87 1.60 -9.27 -16.26
N GLN A 88 0.32 -8.92 -16.10
CA GLN A 88 -0.55 -9.60 -15.15
C GLN A 88 -0.67 -11.09 -15.52
N THR A 89 -0.39 -11.99 -14.59
CA THR A 89 -0.26 -13.44 -14.88
C THR A 89 -1.52 -14.06 -15.48
N ARG A 90 -2.70 -13.50 -15.19
CA ARG A 90 -3.97 -14.11 -15.61
C ARG A 90 -4.48 -13.57 -16.94
N THR A 91 -4.44 -12.26 -17.16
CA THR A 91 -4.93 -11.65 -18.40
C THR A 91 -3.82 -11.43 -19.43
N GLY A 92 -2.55 -11.37 -19.00
CA GLY A 92 -1.43 -10.96 -19.84
C GLY A 92 -1.37 -9.46 -20.10
N GLU A 93 -2.22 -8.67 -19.45
CA GLU A 93 -2.30 -7.21 -19.62
C GLU A 93 -1.14 -6.51 -18.91
N ASP A 94 -0.63 -5.46 -19.54
CA ASP A 94 0.30 -4.53 -18.91
C ASP A 94 -0.49 -3.47 -18.15
N LEU A 95 -0.74 -3.74 -16.86
CA LEU A 95 -1.54 -2.86 -16.02
C LEU A 95 -0.77 -1.64 -15.51
N PHE A 96 0.56 -1.73 -15.47
CA PHE A 96 1.45 -0.73 -14.89
C PHE A 96 2.68 -0.53 -15.79
N PRO A 97 2.51 0.03 -17.00
CA PRO A 97 3.61 0.24 -17.91
C PRO A 97 4.66 1.17 -17.28
N GLY A 98 5.88 0.67 -17.10
CA GLY A 98 6.96 1.39 -16.42
C GLY A 98 6.89 1.38 -14.89
N GLY A 99 5.96 0.63 -14.29
CA GLY A 99 5.77 0.52 -12.85
C GLY A 99 4.52 1.25 -12.34
N ALA A 100 4.04 0.83 -11.17
CA ALA A 100 2.90 1.46 -10.52
C ALA A 100 3.31 2.77 -9.84
N PHE A 101 2.44 3.79 -9.89
CA PHE A 101 2.58 5.05 -9.16
C PHE A 101 3.92 5.80 -9.37
N ILE A 102 4.46 5.72 -10.59
CA ILE A 102 5.65 6.48 -10.99
C ILE A 102 5.23 7.90 -11.39
N THR A 103 5.90 8.90 -10.81
CA THR A 103 5.69 10.32 -11.09
C THR A 103 7.03 11.04 -11.19
N ASP A 104 7.01 12.34 -11.53
CA ASP A 104 8.23 13.16 -11.54
C ASP A 104 8.84 13.31 -10.14
N GLU A 105 8.01 13.34 -9.10
CA GLU A 105 8.43 13.39 -7.69
C GLU A 105 8.99 12.06 -7.19
N TYR A 106 8.51 10.96 -7.76
CA TYR A 106 8.93 9.60 -7.43
C TYR A 106 9.29 8.86 -8.72
N PRO A 107 10.43 9.19 -9.34
CA PRO A 107 10.84 8.64 -10.63
C PRO A 107 11.44 7.23 -10.46
N THR A 108 11.66 6.55 -11.59
CA THR A 108 12.45 5.31 -11.64
C THR A 108 13.92 5.55 -11.25
N SER A 109 14.61 4.48 -10.86
CA SER A 109 16.00 4.49 -10.42
C SER A 109 16.86 3.47 -11.15
N ASP A 110 18.17 3.60 -11.05
CA ASP A 110 19.14 2.60 -11.53
C ASP A 110 19.54 1.72 -10.34
N LEU A 111 18.68 0.77 -9.98
CA LEU A 111 18.92 -0.14 -8.85
C LEU A 111 19.84 -1.29 -9.25
N ARG A 112 19.96 -1.57 -10.55
CA ARG A 112 20.87 -2.58 -11.10
C ARG A 112 22.30 -2.07 -11.28
N GLY A 113 22.52 -0.76 -11.25
CA GLY A 113 23.82 -0.13 -11.46
C GLY A 113 24.34 -0.26 -12.88
N ASP A 114 23.44 -0.36 -13.87
CA ASP A 114 23.78 -0.54 -15.29
C ASP A 114 23.82 0.80 -16.06
N GLY A 115 23.56 1.92 -15.39
CA GLY A 115 23.52 3.26 -15.93
C GLY A 115 22.12 3.68 -16.43
N THR A 116 21.12 2.83 -16.31
CA THR A 116 19.73 3.09 -16.76
C THR A 116 18.81 3.25 -15.57
N ALA A 117 18.18 4.43 -15.45
CA ALA A 117 17.18 4.66 -14.40
C ALA A 117 15.78 4.23 -14.86
N ASP A 118 15.55 2.91 -14.94
CA ASP A 118 14.29 2.31 -15.40
C ASP A 118 13.64 1.39 -14.34
N ASP A 119 14.24 1.20 -13.17
CA ASP A 119 13.72 0.36 -12.09
C ASP A 119 12.64 1.13 -11.29
N PRO A 120 11.40 0.62 -11.20
CA PRO A 120 10.32 1.25 -10.44
C PRO A 120 10.57 1.29 -8.93
N GLY A 121 11.27 0.30 -8.39
CA GLY A 121 11.70 0.26 -6.99
C GLY A 121 10.72 -0.42 -6.02
N TRP A 122 9.65 -1.05 -6.49
CA TRP A 122 8.68 -1.69 -5.59
C TRP A 122 9.17 -3.01 -5.02
N VAL A 123 9.16 -3.12 -3.70
CA VAL A 123 9.49 -4.32 -2.93
C VAL A 123 8.23 -4.79 -2.21
N MET A 124 7.83 -6.03 -2.45
CA MET A 124 6.75 -6.67 -1.70
C MET A 124 7.27 -7.07 -0.33
N LEU A 125 6.75 -6.45 0.73
CA LEU A 125 7.15 -6.78 2.10
C LEU A 125 6.48 -8.08 2.56
N GLY A 126 5.26 -8.34 2.10
CA GLY A 126 4.56 -9.57 2.40
C GLY A 126 3.06 -9.46 2.17
N ARG A 127 2.32 -10.44 2.69
CA ARG A 127 0.85 -10.45 2.58
C ARG A 127 0.18 -11.08 3.78
N ILE A 128 -1.09 -10.73 3.98
CA ILE A 128 -2.00 -11.39 4.92
C ILE A 128 -3.09 -12.08 4.12
N ASP A 129 -3.11 -13.41 4.14
CA ASP A 129 -4.27 -14.19 3.71
C ASP A 129 -5.32 -14.18 4.83
N LEU A 130 -6.54 -13.70 4.54
CA LEU A 130 -7.59 -13.50 5.55
C LEU A 130 -8.41 -14.77 5.76
N ASN A 131 -8.62 -15.09 7.04
CA ASN A 131 -9.55 -16.11 7.49
C ASN A 131 -10.99 -15.60 7.43
N ARG A 132 -11.95 -16.52 7.62
CA ARG A 132 -13.39 -16.19 7.64
C ARG A 132 -13.80 -15.26 8.76
N ASP A 133 -13.02 -15.17 9.84
CA ASP A 133 -13.25 -14.24 10.94
C ASP A 133 -12.72 -12.82 10.66
N GLY A 134 -12.18 -12.59 9.45
CA GLY A 134 -11.67 -11.30 9.02
C GLY A 134 -10.25 -11.00 9.49
N THR A 135 -9.58 -11.92 10.17
CA THR A 135 -8.18 -11.77 10.61
C THR A 135 -7.24 -12.67 9.81
N GLY A 136 -5.94 -12.39 9.86
CA GLY A 136 -4.95 -13.26 9.23
C GLY A 136 -3.56 -13.07 9.84
N THR A 137 -2.63 -13.90 9.40
CA THR A 137 -1.22 -13.78 9.80
C THR A 137 -0.42 -13.21 8.65
N PHE A 138 0.41 -12.21 8.94
CA PHE A 138 1.33 -11.67 7.95
C PHE A 138 2.43 -12.67 7.66
N VAL A 139 2.58 -12.96 6.37
CA VAL A 139 3.63 -13.80 5.81
C VAL A 139 4.62 -12.85 5.11
N PRO A 140 5.80 -12.62 5.71
CA PRO A 140 6.84 -11.82 5.10
C PRO A 140 7.36 -12.46 3.81
N GLU A 141 7.71 -11.63 2.83
CA GLU A 141 8.45 -12.07 1.65
C GLU A 141 9.95 -11.75 1.84
N ALA A 142 10.80 -12.59 1.25
CA ALA A 142 12.23 -12.35 1.25
C ALA A 142 12.57 -11.16 0.35
N VAL A 143 13.53 -10.34 0.76
CA VAL A 143 14.01 -9.20 -0.02
C VAL A 143 15.42 -9.54 -0.50
N GLY A 144 15.60 -9.68 -1.82
CA GLY A 144 16.87 -10.18 -2.37
C GLY A 144 17.28 -11.57 -1.87
N GLY A 145 16.31 -12.37 -1.39
CA GLY A 145 16.55 -13.67 -0.76
C GLY A 145 16.81 -13.64 0.75
N ASP A 146 16.86 -12.47 1.39
CA ASP A 146 17.02 -12.34 2.84
C ASP A 146 15.65 -12.24 3.55
N THR A 147 15.41 -13.18 4.46
CA THR A 147 14.15 -13.30 5.23
C THR A 147 14.19 -12.56 6.58
N SER A 148 15.31 -11.92 6.94
CA SER A 148 15.50 -11.25 8.23
C SER A 148 15.06 -9.78 8.25
N ILE A 149 14.84 -9.19 7.07
CA ILE A 149 14.54 -7.77 6.93
C ILE A 149 13.11 -7.46 7.38
N VAL A 150 12.15 -8.22 6.83
CA VAL A 150 10.74 -8.05 7.10
C VAL A 150 10.29 -9.04 8.16
N LEU A 151 9.79 -8.52 9.28
CA LEU A 151 9.31 -9.36 10.37
C LEU A 151 7.80 -9.62 10.25
N ALA A 152 7.35 -10.75 10.79
CA ALA A 152 5.93 -11.13 10.82
C ALA A 152 5.03 -10.11 11.57
N SER A 153 5.62 -9.22 12.38
CA SER A 153 4.90 -8.18 13.12
C SER A 153 4.69 -6.88 12.33
N PHE A 154 5.20 -6.78 11.09
CA PHE A 154 5.20 -5.51 10.34
C PHE A 154 3.81 -5.07 9.92
N PHE A 155 2.89 -6.00 9.73
CA PHE A 155 1.62 -5.68 9.12
C PHE A 155 0.48 -6.44 9.78
N THR A 156 -0.63 -5.76 9.99
CA THR A 156 -1.87 -6.35 10.49
C THR A 156 -3.05 -5.81 9.70
N VAL A 157 -4.07 -6.65 9.52
CA VAL A 157 -5.34 -6.29 8.89
C VAL A 157 -6.46 -6.97 9.67
N THR A 158 -7.53 -6.23 9.90
CA THR A 158 -8.80 -6.76 10.41
C THR A 158 -9.91 -6.34 9.45
N SER A 159 -10.59 -7.29 8.84
CA SER A 159 -11.75 -7.06 7.99
C SER A 159 -13.05 -7.33 8.73
N ASN A 160 -14.06 -6.51 8.49
CA ASN A 160 -15.42 -6.74 8.97
C ASN A 160 -16.21 -7.68 8.04
N GLY A 161 -15.60 -8.19 6.97
CA GLY A 161 -16.22 -9.10 6.00
C GLY A 161 -17.10 -8.43 4.93
N ASP A 162 -17.41 -7.15 5.08
CA ASP A 162 -18.27 -6.37 4.19
C ASP A 162 -17.52 -5.43 3.23
N GLY A 163 -16.21 -5.60 3.11
CA GLY A 163 -15.34 -4.69 2.35
C GLY A 163 -14.81 -3.53 3.19
N THR A 164 -15.10 -3.50 4.49
CA THR A 164 -14.54 -2.52 5.43
C THR A 164 -13.58 -3.15 6.43
N GLY A 165 -12.75 -2.34 7.08
CA GLY A 165 -11.86 -2.79 8.14
C GLY A 165 -10.77 -1.80 8.51
N THR A 166 -9.74 -2.33 9.18
CA THR A 166 -8.58 -1.59 9.65
C THR A 166 -7.29 -2.29 9.23
N TRP A 167 -6.21 -1.51 9.18
CA TRP A 167 -4.87 -1.99 8.88
C TRP A 167 -3.84 -1.23 9.71
N ALA A 168 -2.67 -1.85 9.91
CA ALA A 168 -1.53 -1.15 10.49
C ALA A 168 -0.22 -1.67 9.88
N PHE A 169 0.62 -0.75 9.43
CA PHE A 169 2.01 -0.95 9.03
C PHE A 169 2.92 -0.46 10.18
N THR A 170 3.51 -1.41 10.88
CA THR A 170 4.26 -1.23 12.12
C THR A 170 5.61 -1.94 12.06
N PRO A 171 6.55 -1.45 11.22
CA PRO A 171 7.91 -1.99 11.22
C PRO A 171 8.58 -1.75 12.58
N ASP A 172 9.52 -2.61 13.00
CA ASP A 172 10.22 -2.37 14.27
C ASP A 172 11.27 -1.25 14.14
N ALA A 173 11.69 -0.70 15.28
CA ALA A 173 12.60 0.43 15.36
C ALA A 173 13.95 0.19 14.67
N ALA A 174 14.39 -1.07 14.56
CA ALA A 174 15.65 -1.46 13.95
C ALA A 174 15.52 -1.84 12.47
N VAL A 175 14.37 -1.63 11.82
CA VAL A 175 14.21 -1.95 10.39
C VAL A 175 15.20 -1.18 9.53
N ALA A 176 15.45 0.10 9.85
CA ALA A 176 16.30 0.98 9.06
C ALA A 176 17.71 0.41 8.88
N SER A 177 18.31 -0.11 9.96
CA SER A 177 19.65 -0.69 9.93
C SER A 177 19.71 -2.01 9.16
N ARG A 178 18.62 -2.78 9.13
CA ARG A 178 18.52 -3.99 8.30
C ARG A 178 18.39 -3.65 6.82
N THR A 179 17.64 -2.60 6.50
CA THR A 179 17.40 -2.16 5.11
C THR A 179 18.59 -1.42 4.51
N GLU A 180 19.39 -0.71 5.31
CA GLU A 180 20.58 0.04 4.85
C GLU A 180 21.57 -0.87 4.11
N ALA A 181 21.77 -2.10 4.58
CA ALA A 181 22.69 -3.05 3.97
C ALA A 181 22.31 -3.46 2.53
N LEU A 182 21.04 -3.29 2.14
CA LEU A 182 20.53 -3.70 0.83
C LEU A 182 20.17 -2.54 -0.08
N PHE A 183 19.51 -1.53 0.46
CA PHE A 183 19.06 -0.38 -0.32
C PHE A 183 20.06 0.78 -0.28
N GLY A 184 21.07 0.73 0.62
CA GLY A 184 22.09 1.78 0.78
C GLY A 184 21.53 3.15 1.17
N LYS A 185 20.22 3.21 1.49
CA LYS A 185 19.39 4.39 1.71
C LYS A 185 18.32 4.07 2.72
N ASN A 186 17.68 5.09 3.26
CA ASN A 186 16.82 4.94 4.43
C ASN A 186 15.37 5.25 4.17
N TYR A 187 14.54 4.36 4.74
CA TYR A 187 13.09 4.27 4.79
C TYR A 187 12.34 4.57 3.49
N PHE A 188 11.37 3.73 3.18
CA PHE A 188 10.59 3.81 1.95
C PHE A 188 9.96 5.21 1.76
N ASP A 189 10.09 5.78 0.56
CA ASP A 189 9.46 7.07 0.22
C ASP A 189 7.98 6.93 -0.14
N GLN A 190 7.58 5.71 -0.51
CA GLN A 190 6.21 5.29 -0.73
C GLN A 190 5.93 3.92 -0.10
N PHE A 191 4.68 3.69 0.27
CA PHE A 191 4.17 2.34 0.52
C PHE A 191 2.79 2.16 -0.11
N ALA A 192 2.51 0.96 -0.57
CA ALA A 192 1.23 0.63 -1.18
C ALA A 192 0.57 -0.56 -0.48
N LEU A 193 -0.76 -0.49 -0.40
CA LEU A 193 -1.62 -1.59 0.03
C LEU A 193 -2.37 -2.12 -1.17
N VAL A 194 -2.24 -3.41 -1.45
CA VAL A 194 -3.00 -4.08 -2.51
C VAL A 194 -4.04 -4.98 -1.89
N PHE A 195 -5.30 -4.67 -2.12
CA PHE A 195 -6.46 -5.41 -1.63
C PHE A 195 -6.92 -6.37 -2.72
N LYS A 196 -7.06 -7.65 -2.36
CA LYS A 196 -7.59 -8.68 -3.25
C LYS A 196 -8.95 -9.16 -2.77
N GLN A 197 -9.90 -9.24 -3.70
CA GLN A 197 -11.19 -9.90 -3.51
C GLN A 197 -11.38 -10.87 -4.68
N ALA A 198 -11.78 -12.12 -4.42
CA ALA A 198 -12.05 -13.16 -5.43
C ALA A 198 -11.22 -13.06 -6.72
N ARG A 199 -11.74 -12.41 -7.78
CA ARG A 199 -11.07 -12.23 -9.08
C ARG A 199 -10.65 -10.78 -9.37
N GLU A 200 -10.77 -9.86 -8.43
CA GLU A 200 -10.48 -8.44 -8.61
C GLU A 200 -9.46 -7.92 -7.59
N PHE A 201 -8.76 -6.83 -7.91
CA PHE A 201 -7.87 -6.16 -6.97
C PHE A 201 -7.80 -4.64 -7.18
N ALA A 202 -7.33 -3.95 -6.14
CA ALA A 202 -7.03 -2.52 -6.15
C ALA A 202 -5.80 -2.23 -5.28
N ALA A 203 -4.96 -1.32 -5.75
CA ALA A 203 -3.78 -0.82 -5.08
C ALA A 203 -3.99 0.64 -4.66
N TYR A 204 -3.52 0.98 -3.47
CA TYR A 204 -3.60 2.32 -2.88
C TYR A 204 -2.22 2.73 -2.40
N ASP A 205 -1.74 3.85 -2.91
CA ASP A 205 -0.40 4.38 -2.66
C ASP A 205 -0.42 5.48 -1.59
N PHE A 206 0.61 5.50 -0.74
CA PHE A 206 0.84 6.51 0.26
C PHE A 206 2.27 6.98 0.16
N THR A 207 2.47 8.30 0.25
CA THR A 207 3.79 8.89 0.07
C THR A 207 4.25 9.64 1.31
N ALA A 208 5.55 9.64 1.57
CA ALA A 208 6.14 10.31 2.72
C ALA A 208 5.84 11.83 2.74
N ALA A 209 5.69 12.44 1.55
CA ALA A 209 5.31 13.86 1.41
C ALA A 209 3.93 14.18 2.01
N GLN A 210 2.97 13.24 1.99
CA GLN A 210 1.65 13.43 2.63
C GLN A 210 1.79 13.67 4.15
N PHE A 211 2.87 13.16 4.75
CA PHE A 211 3.17 13.26 6.17
C PHE A 211 4.23 14.34 6.48
N GLY A 212 4.62 15.15 5.49
CA GLY A 212 5.60 16.24 5.66
C GLY A 212 7.05 15.77 5.74
N VAL A 213 7.34 14.55 5.28
CA VAL A 213 8.69 13.96 5.27
C VAL A 213 9.12 13.78 3.83
N ALA A 214 9.78 14.78 3.26
CA ALA A 214 10.38 14.65 1.94
C ALA A 214 11.72 13.89 2.09
N HIS A 215 11.74 12.61 1.69
CA HIS A 215 12.94 11.74 1.67
C HIS A 215 13.56 11.48 3.06
N PRO A 216 13.03 10.51 3.83
CA PRO A 216 13.57 10.16 5.15
C PRO A 216 15.04 9.67 5.07
N SER A 217 15.81 9.89 6.14
CA SER A 217 17.20 9.39 6.31
C SER A 217 17.30 8.36 7.45
N VAL A 218 18.47 7.70 7.62
CA VAL A 218 18.71 6.65 8.66
C VAL A 218 18.38 7.18 10.04
N ASP A 219 18.61 8.47 10.22
CA ASP A 219 18.55 9.15 11.50
C ASP A 219 17.13 9.63 11.83
N VAL A 220 16.17 9.46 10.89
CA VAL A 220 14.76 9.78 11.11
C VAL A 220 14.07 8.54 11.72
N PRO A 221 13.44 8.67 12.90
CA PRO A 221 12.72 7.55 13.49
C PRO A 221 11.60 7.07 12.58
N ILE A 222 11.50 5.75 12.46
CA ILE A 222 10.58 5.07 11.54
C ILE A 222 9.13 5.38 11.91
N PHE A 223 8.34 5.71 10.89
CA PHE A 223 6.93 5.96 11.04
C PHE A 223 6.13 4.67 11.00
N HIS A 224 5.08 4.65 11.80
CA HIS A 224 4.05 3.62 11.81
C HIS A 224 2.78 4.24 11.28
N PHE A 225 2.06 3.49 10.46
CA PHE A 225 0.81 3.96 9.89
C PHE A 225 -0.30 3.01 10.29
N GLY A 226 -1.40 3.56 10.80
CA GLY A 226 -2.61 2.82 11.08
C GLY A 226 -3.79 3.51 10.43
N GLY A 227 -4.72 2.73 9.92
CA GLY A 227 -5.75 3.25 9.04
C GLY A 227 -6.99 2.40 8.93
N THR A 228 -7.92 2.90 8.13
CA THR A 228 -9.18 2.24 7.80
C THR A 228 -9.24 2.00 6.30
N PHE A 229 -10.08 1.05 5.91
CA PHE A 229 -10.50 0.89 4.53
C PHE A 229 -12.01 0.67 4.42
N ASP A 230 -12.61 1.17 3.35
CA ASP A 230 -13.92 0.84 2.81
C ASP A 230 -13.78 0.71 1.29
N ILE A 231 -13.50 -0.50 0.85
CA ILE A 231 -13.39 -0.85 -0.57
C ILE A 231 -14.68 -1.50 -1.08
N SER A 232 -15.79 -1.40 -0.33
CA SER A 232 -17.04 -2.11 -0.64
C SER A 232 -17.64 -1.69 -1.99
N LYS A 233 -17.37 -0.47 -2.44
CA LYS A 233 -17.77 0.04 -3.76
C LYS A 233 -16.80 -0.36 -4.87
N THR A 234 -15.53 -0.52 -4.54
CA THR A 234 -14.45 -0.82 -5.49
C THR A 234 -14.38 -2.31 -5.76
N LEU A 235 -14.25 -3.15 -4.72
CA LEU A 235 -14.07 -4.60 -4.83
C LEU A 235 -15.22 -5.43 -4.23
N GLY A 236 -16.19 -4.79 -3.57
CA GLY A 236 -17.27 -5.50 -2.89
C GLY A 236 -16.84 -6.13 -1.55
N ARG A 237 -17.37 -7.33 -1.27
CA ARG A 237 -17.23 -8.03 0.01
C ARG A 237 -16.32 -9.24 -0.11
N GLY A 238 -15.79 -9.73 1.01
CA GLY A 238 -15.04 -10.99 1.04
C GLY A 238 -13.60 -10.85 0.54
N LEU A 239 -12.84 -9.93 1.15
CA LEU A 239 -11.41 -9.82 0.96
C LEU A 239 -10.71 -11.17 1.16
N SER A 240 -9.88 -11.58 0.20
CA SER A 240 -9.09 -12.81 0.28
C SER A 240 -7.74 -12.54 0.95
N HIS A 241 -7.07 -11.47 0.54
CA HIS A 241 -5.79 -11.09 1.11
C HIS A 241 -5.50 -9.60 0.91
N VAL A 242 -4.54 -9.11 1.67
CA VAL A 242 -3.96 -7.77 1.50
C VAL A 242 -2.45 -7.91 1.47
N SER A 243 -1.78 -7.33 0.47
CA SER A 243 -0.32 -7.26 0.42
C SER A 243 0.18 -5.86 0.71
N LEU A 244 1.34 -5.82 1.38
CA LEU A 244 2.06 -4.60 1.72
C LEU A 244 3.29 -4.51 0.84
N TRP A 245 3.44 -3.37 0.18
CA TRP A 245 4.55 -3.04 -0.68
C TRP A 245 5.17 -1.74 -0.21
N ALA A 246 6.46 -1.61 -0.43
CA ALA A 246 7.17 -0.40 -0.12
C ALA A 246 8.22 -0.12 -1.20
N ARG A 247 8.49 1.15 -1.44
CA ARG A 247 9.32 1.57 -2.56
C ARG A 247 10.69 2.03 -2.08
N ASP A 248 11.73 1.49 -2.70
CA ASP A 248 13.09 1.96 -2.49
C ASP A 248 13.22 3.41 -3.02
N PRO A 249 13.62 4.38 -2.19
CA PRO A 249 13.66 5.77 -2.58
C PRO A 249 14.54 6.06 -3.80
N ALA A 250 13.97 6.82 -4.73
CA ALA A 250 14.71 7.27 -5.89
C ALA A 250 15.87 8.19 -5.49
N SER A 251 17.01 8.07 -6.17
CA SER A 251 18.14 8.98 -5.97
C SER A 251 17.80 10.38 -6.50
N LEU A 252 17.11 11.19 -5.71
CA LEU A 252 16.99 12.62 -6.02
C LEU A 252 18.28 13.31 -5.58
N ASN A 253 19.04 13.83 -6.55
CA ASN A 253 20.23 14.66 -6.30
C ASN A 253 19.92 16.01 -5.63
N THR A 254 18.72 16.22 -5.12
CA THR A 254 18.28 17.44 -4.47
C THR A 254 17.54 17.09 -3.19
N VAL A 255 18.23 17.23 -2.06
CA VAL A 255 17.67 17.20 -0.71
C VAL A 255 16.74 18.41 -0.55
N PRO A 256 15.42 18.26 -0.41
CA PRO A 256 14.58 19.35 0.06
C PRO A 256 14.84 19.54 1.55
N GLU A 257 14.97 20.80 1.97
CA GLU A 257 15.28 21.17 3.35
C GLU A 257 14.33 20.49 4.36
N PRO A 258 14.84 20.01 5.52
CA PRO A 258 14.04 19.18 6.42
C PRO A 258 12.76 19.87 6.90
N GLY A 259 11.65 19.14 6.80
CA GLY A 259 10.25 19.53 7.12
C GLY A 259 9.95 19.86 8.58
N VAL A 260 10.91 20.41 9.32
CA VAL A 260 10.76 20.86 10.72
C VAL A 260 9.59 21.84 10.88
N LEU A 261 9.21 22.56 9.82
CA LEU A 261 8.05 23.45 9.80
C LEU A 261 6.69 22.71 9.82
N GLY A 262 6.61 21.50 9.26
CA GLY A 262 5.38 20.70 9.23
C GLY A 262 5.04 20.07 10.59
N LEU A 263 6.04 19.50 11.26
CA LEU A 263 5.90 18.98 12.63
C LEU A 263 5.61 20.10 13.65
N LEU A 264 6.19 21.29 13.46
CA LEU A 264 5.83 22.46 14.27
C LEU A 264 4.37 22.89 14.04
N GLY A 265 3.88 22.78 12.80
CA GLY A 265 2.48 23.02 12.44
C GLY A 265 1.51 22.03 13.09
N LEU A 266 1.82 20.73 13.07
CA LEU A 266 1.01 19.70 13.73
C LEU A 266 1.03 19.83 15.26
N ALA A 267 2.19 20.16 15.85
CA ALA A 267 2.31 20.45 17.28
C ALA A 267 1.50 21.70 17.69
N ALA A 268 1.51 22.75 16.86
CA ALA A 268 0.73 23.98 17.10
C ALA A 268 -0.78 23.75 16.98
N LEU A 269 -1.24 22.92 16.04
CA LEU A 269 -2.65 22.55 15.90
C LEU A 269 -3.13 21.68 17.08
N GLY A 270 -2.28 20.79 17.59
CA GLY A 270 -2.54 20.04 18.83
C GLY A 270 -2.71 20.94 20.06
N LEU A 271 -1.83 21.94 20.22
CA LEU A 271 -1.90 22.92 21.31
C LEU A 271 -3.13 23.85 21.23
N ALA A 272 -3.56 24.22 20.02
CA ALA A 272 -4.76 25.01 19.80
C ALA A 272 -6.06 24.25 20.15
N GLY A 273 -6.09 22.93 19.91
CA GLY A 273 -7.21 22.06 20.28
C GLY A 273 -7.37 21.88 21.79
N VAL A 274 -6.25 21.79 22.53
CA VAL A 274 -6.27 21.65 24.00
C VAL A 274 -6.78 22.92 24.69
N ARG A 275 -6.44 24.11 24.18
CA ARG A 275 -6.90 25.39 24.76
C ARG A 275 -8.43 25.58 24.71
N ARG A 276 -9.13 25.04 23.71
CA ARG A 276 -10.60 25.18 23.59
C ARG A 276 -11.38 24.32 24.60
N ARG A 277 -10.77 23.24 25.12
CA ARG A 277 -11.38 22.37 26.14
C ARG A 277 -11.27 22.91 27.57
N PHE A 278 -10.34 23.83 27.83
CA PHE A 278 -10.19 24.48 29.14
C PHE A 278 -10.93 25.81 29.27
N ALA A 279 -11.34 26.43 28.16
CA ALA A 279 -12.12 27.67 28.17
C ALA A 279 -13.65 27.45 28.23
N SER A 280 -14.11 26.20 28.30
CA SER A 280 -15.53 25.81 28.31
C SER A 280 -15.94 25.02 29.57
N ARG A 281 -15.23 25.23 30.69
CA ARG A 281 -15.64 24.80 32.04
C ARG A 281 -15.69 25.98 32.98
#